data_AF-A0A377LUT8-F1
#
_entry.id   AF-A0A377LUT8-F1
#
_cell.length_a   1.000
_cell.length_b   1.000
_cell.length_c   1.000
_cell.angle_alpha   90.00
_cell.angle_beta   90.00
_cell.angle_gamma   90.00
#
_symmetry.space_group_name_H-M   'P 1'
#
loop_
_entity.id
_entity.type
_entity.pdbx_description
1 polymer ?
#
loop_
_entity_poly.entity_id
_entity_poly.type
_entity_poly.pdbx_seq_one_letter_code
_entity_poly.pdbx_strand_id
1 'polypeptide(L)'
;MTNPLTGKLGASAVFGPQKGATPEMIITLDNALAHYARVIARDLDMDVLNLAGGGAAGGMGAALYAFCGAQLRQGIEIVTDALHLADQIADADW
;
A
#
# COMPACT_ATOMS: atom_id res chain seq x y z
N MET A 1 7.53 -1.31 -2.59
CA MET A 1 7.21 0.11 -2.89
C MET A 1 6.80 0.79 -1.59
N THR A 2 7.15 2.06 -1.40
CA THR A 2 6.93 2.82 -0.16
C THR A 2 5.94 3.97 -0.32
N ASN A 3 5.31 4.11 -1.49
CA ASN A 3 4.39 5.19 -1.81
C ASN A 3 3.27 5.33 -0.77
N PRO A 4 3.08 6.53 -0.19
CA PRO A 4 1.98 6.80 0.73
C PRO A 4 0.64 6.82 0.01
N LEU A 5 -0.46 6.98 0.77
CA LEU A 5 -1.80 6.99 0.21
C LEU A 5 -2.04 8.19 -0.73
N THR A 6 -1.57 9.39 -0.34
CA THR A 6 -1.86 10.66 -1.03
C THR A 6 -0.61 11.51 -1.29
N GLY A 7 -0.76 12.58 -2.07
CA GLY A 7 0.26 13.58 -2.35
C GLY A 7 1.09 13.30 -3.60
N LYS A 8 2.18 14.05 -3.80
CA LYS A 8 2.99 14.01 -5.03
C LYS A 8 3.56 12.63 -5.36
N LEU A 9 3.85 11.83 -4.34
CA LEU A 9 4.33 10.45 -4.45
C LEU A 9 3.25 9.42 -4.08
N GLY A 10 1.99 9.86 -3.96
CA GLY A 10 0.86 9.05 -3.53
C GLY A 10 0.27 8.18 -4.62
N ALA A 11 -0.77 7.43 -4.27
CA ALA A 11 -1.34 6.40 -5.15
C ALA A 11 -1.84 6.96 -6.48
N SER A 12 -2.61 8.06 -6.43
CA SER A 12 -3.20 8.71 -7.59
C SER A 12 -2.15 9.33 -8.50
N ALA A 13 -1.17 10.02 -7.93
CA ALA A 13 -0.13 10.71 -8.69
C ALA A 13 0.84 9.73 -9.40
N VAL A 14 1.23 8.65 -8.73
CA VAL A 14 2.24 7.72 -9.25
C VAL A 14 1.62 6.62 -10.12
N PHE A 15 0.49 6.05 -9.71
CA PHE A 15 -0.12 4.91 -10.41
C PHE A 15 -1.37 5.26 -11.21
N GLY A 16 -1.93 6.47 -11.04
CA GLY A 16 -3.07 6.95 -11.84
C GLY A 16 -2.77 7.03 -13.34
N PRO A 17 -1.65 7.63 -13.78
CA PRO A 17 -1.35 7.80 -15.21
C PRO A 17 -1.32 6.49 -16.00
N GLN A 18 -0.68 5.45 -15.46
CA GLN A 18 -0.62 4.11 -16.10
C GLN A 18 -1.98 3.39 -16.13
N LYS A 19 -2.97 3.85 -15.36
CA LYS A 19 -4.36 3.37 -15.35
C LYS A 19 -5.28 4.25 -16.19
N GLY A 20 -4.76 5.25 -16.90
CA GLY A 20 -5.52 6.15 -17.76
C GLY A 20 -6.14 7.36 -17.04
N ALA A 21 -5.71 7.70 -15.82
CA ALA A 21 -6.21 8.89 -15.12
C ALA A 21 -5.63 10.17 -15.76
N THR A 22 -6.51 11.13 -16.11
CA THR A 22 -6.09 12.47 -16.53
C THR A 22 -5.56 13.29 -15.34
N PRO A 23 -4.86 14.41 -15.57
CA PRO A 23 -4.41 15.29 -14.48
C PRO A 23 -5.54 15.73 -13.54
N GLU A 24 -6.73 16.03 -14.08
CA GLU A 24 -7.91 16.42 -13.30
C GLU A 24 -8.46 15.26 -12.47
N MET A 25 -8.44 14.04 -13.04
CA MET A 25 -8.81 12.83 -12.31
C MET A 25 -7.83 12.55 -11.17
N ILE A 26 -6.54 12.77 -11.37
CA ILE A 26 -5.52 12.56 -10.33
C ILE A 26 -5.79 13.47 -9.13
N ILE A 27 -6.07 14.76 -9.36
CA ILE A 27 -6.41 15.70 -8.28
C ILE A 27 -7.68 15.25 -7.54
N THR A 28 -8.70 14.84 -8.29
CA THR A 28 -9.97 14.37 -7.72
C THR A 28 -9.78 13.12 -6.86
N LEU A 29 -9.03 12.14 -7.38
CA LEU A 29 -8.76 10.88 -6.69
C LEU A 29 -7.86 11.09 -5.45
N ASP A 30 -6.85 11.96 -5.53
CA ASP A 30 -5.98 12.26 -4.39
C ASP A 30 -6.76 12.93 -3.24
N ASN A 31 -7.66 13.87 -3.58
CA ASN A 31 -8.56 14.49 -2.60
C ASN A 31 -9.54 13.48 -1.98
N ALA A 32 -10.08 12.56 -2.79
CA ALA A 32 -10.97 11.51 -2.30
C ALA A 32 -10.23 10.54 -1.36
N LEU A 33 -9.01 10.16 -1.69
CA LEU A 33 -8.16 9.33 -0.81
C LEU A 33 -7.77 10.06 0.47
N ALA A 34 -7.52 11.37 0.43
CA ALA A 34 -7.26 12.17 1.62
C ALA A 34 -8.49 12.24 2.55
N HIS A 35 -9.68 12.35 1.97
CA HIS A 35 -10.92 12.26 2.71
C HIS A 35 -11.11 10.87 3.33
N TYR A 36 -10.90 9.81 2.56
CA TYR A 36 -10.99 8.43 3.03
C TYR A 36 -10.05 8.16 4.22
N ALA A 37 -8.81 8.61 4.14
CA ALA A 37 -7.83 8.49 5.23
C ALA A 37 -8.29 9.20 6.50
N ARG A 38 -8.94 10.36 6.37
CA ARG A 38 -9.51 11.12 7.49
C ARG A 38 -10.71 10.42 8.12
N VAL A 39 -11.53 9.75 7.33
CA VAL A 39 -12.64 8.92 7.82
C VAL A 39 -12.11 7.71 8.57
N ILE A 40 -11.09 7.03 8.04
CA ILE A 40 -10.41 5.92 8.74
C ILE A 40 -9.86 6.40 10.09
N ALA A 41 -9.14 7.53 10.12
CA ALA A 41 -8.60 8.05 11.37
C ALA A 41 -9.70 8.39 12.39
N ARG A 42 -10.83 8.94 11.94
CA ARG A 42 -11.97 9.27 12.80
C ARG A 42 -12.66 8.03 13.37
N ASP A 43 -12.91 7.03 12.52
CA ASP A 43 -13.81 5.90 12.85
C ASP A 43 -13.07 4.69 13.42
N LEU A 44 -11.79 4.52 13.08
CA LEU A 44 -10.97 3.39 13.49
C LEU A 44 -9.81 3.78 14.41
N ASP A 45 -9.60 5.08 14.66
CA ASP A 45 -8.45 5.60 15.42
C ASP A 45 -7.08 5.16 14.85
N MET A 46 -6.99 5.10 13.52
CA MET A 46 -5.80 4.65 12.80
C MET A 46 -5.30 5.71 11.81
N ASP A 47 -4.01 6.04 11.89
CA ASP A 47 -3.35 6.90 10.89
C ASP A 47 -2.83 6.06 9.71
N VAL A 48 -3.50 6.19 8.56
CA VAL A 48 -3.10 5.57 7.29
C VAL A 48 -2.49 6.55 6.29
N LEU A 49 -2.44 7.85 6.60
CA LEU A 49 -1.84 8.86 5.71
C LEU A 49 -0.32 8.68 5.66
N ASN A 50 0.28 8.39 6.81
CA ASN A 50 1.73 8.22 6.96
C ASN A 50 2.20 6.77 6.76
N LEU A 51 1.31 5.86 6.38
CA LEU A 51 1.63 4.45 6.19
C LEU A 51 2.50 4.26 4.94
N ALA A 52 3.74 3.83 5.13
CA ALA A 52 4.63 3.47 4.03
C ALA A 52 4.05 2.30 3.23
N GLY A 53 3.87 2.49 1.92
CA GLY A 53 3.21 1.51 1.06
C GLY A 53 1.69 1.53 1.15
N GLY A 54 1.07 2.44 1.92
CA GLY A 54 -0.38 2.59 2.00
C GLY A 54 -1.04 2.89 0.66
N GLY A 55 -0.32 3.51 -0.27
CA GLY A 55 -0.78 3.78 -1.64
C GLY A 55 -0.75 2.57 -2.58
N ALA A 56 -0.26 1.41 -2.12
CA ALA A 56 -0.19 0.20 -2.93
C ALA A 56 -1.57 -0.18 -3.51
N ALA A 57 -1.55 -0.60 -4.77
CA ALA A 57 -2.74 -0.98 -5.54
C ALA A 57 -3.86 0.09 -5.57
N GLY A 58 -3.53 1.38 -5.43
CA GLY A 58 -4.53 2.45 -5.45
C GLY A 58 -5.15 2.74 -4.07
N GLY A 59 -4.44 2.45 -2.98
CA GLY A 59 -4.92 2.68 -1.61
C GLY A 59 -5.45 1.42 -0.90
N MET A 60 -5.43 0.27 -1.58
CA MET A 60 -5.82 -1.01 -0.98
C MET A 60 -4.87 -1.44 0.13
N GLY A 61 -3.58 -1.06 0.06
CA GLY A 61 -2.63 -1.30 1.15
C GLY A 61 -3.07 -0.66 2.46
N ALA A 62 -3.51 0.61 2.41
CA ALA A 62 -4.09 1.29 3.57
C ALA A 62 -5.38 0.64 4.07
N ALA A 63 -6.24 0.18 3.16
CA ALA A 63 -7.49 -0.50 3.54
C ALA A 63 -7.23 -1.86 4.23
N LEU A 64 -6.35 -2.69 3.69
CA LEU A 64 -5.99 -3.98 4.30
C LEU A 64 -5.34 -3.79 5.68
N TYR A 65 -4.50 -2.77 5.83
CA TYR A 65 -3.92 -2.41 7.11
C TYR A 65 -5.00 -1.98 8.13
N ALA A 66 -5.86 -1.03 7.76
CA ALA A 66 -6.85 -0.47 8.67
C ALA A 66 -8.01 -1.42 9.02
N PHE A 67 -8.53 -2.15 8.05
CA PHE A 67 -9.75 -2.94 8.22
C PHE A 67 -9.49 -4.43 8.49
N CYS A 68 -8.35 -4.95 8.04
CA CYS A 68 -8.02 -6.38 8.16
C CYS A 68 -6.85 -6.65 9.09
N GLY A 69 -6.22 -5.63 9.66
CA GLY A 69 -5.02 -5.77 10.49
C GLY A 69 -3.84 -6.37 9.73
N ALA A 70 -3.81 -6.23 8.40
CA ALA A 70 -2.77 -6.84 7.58
C ALA A 70 -1.43 -6.12 7.74
N GLN A 71 -0.33 -6.87 7.59
CA GLN A 71 1.02 -6.31 7.59
C GLN A 71 1.53 -6.13 6.16
N LEU A 72 1.98 -4.92 5.84
CA LEU A 72 2.66 -4.63 4.58
C LEU A 72 4.11 -5.12 4.67
N ARG A 73 4.44 -6.17 3.91
CA ARG A 73 5.78 -6.75 3.83
C ARG A 73 6.27 -6.83 2.38
N GLN A 74 7.57 -7.03 2.18
CA GLN A 74 8.08 -7.26 0.82
C GLN A 74 7.57 -8.61 0.30
N GLY A 75 7.16 -8.65 -0.97
CA GLY A 75 6.63 -9.87 -1.57
C GLY A 75 7.61 -11.04 -1.52
N ILE A 76 8.91 -10.77 -1.71
CA ILE A 76 9.94 -11.80 -1.61
C ILE A 76 9.98 -12.42 -0.21
N GLU A 77 9.97 -11.61 0.85
CA GLU A 77 9.98 -12.11 2.23
C GLU A 77 8.75 -12.97 2.53
N ILE A 78 7.57 -12.56 2.06
CA ILE A 78 6.33 -13.33 2.25
C ILE A 78 6.49 -14.73 1.62
N VAL A 79 7.02 -14.81 0.40
CA VAL A 79 7.20 -16.08 -0.31
C VAL A 79 8.31 -16.92 0.30
N THR A 80 9.45 -16.32 0.65
CA THR A 80 10.57 -17.06 1.25
C THR A 80 10.20 -17.64 2.60
N ASP A 81 9.46 -16.88 3.42
CA ASP A 81 8.98 -17.36 4.72
C ASP A 81 7.93 -18.46 4.53
N ALA A 82 6.96 -18.26 3.65
CA ALA A 82 5.87 -19.21 3.42
C ALA A 82 6.36 -20.56 2.85
N LEU A 83 7.45 -20.55 2.09
CA LEU A 83 8.06 -21.75 1.52
C LEU A 83 9.16 -22.35 2.42
N HIS A 84 9.44 -21.74 3.58
CA HIS A 84 10.57 -22.12 4.44
C HIS A 84 11.88 -22.21 3.64
N LEU A 85 12.09 -21.26 2.72
CA LEU A 85 13.17 -21.34 1.74
C LEU A 85 14.55 -21.34 2.41
N ALA A 86 14.69 -20.63 3.53
CA ALA A 86 15.92 -20.63 4.32
C ALA A 86 16.30 -22.03 4.81
N ASP A 87 15.32 -22.82 5.26
CA ASP A 87 15.53 -24.19 5.74
C ASP A 87 15.89 -25.13 4.58
N GLN A 88 15.27 -24.94 3.41
CA GLN A 88 15.56 -25.77 2.23
C GLN A 88 16.94 -25.52 1.64
N ILE A 89 17.43 -24.28 1.68
CA ILE A 89 18.75 -23.93 1.14
C ILE A 89 19.87 -24.28 2.14
N ALA A 90 19.58 -24.37 3.44
CA ALA A 90 20.59 -24.65 4.46
C ALA A 90 21.34 -25.98 4.22
N ASP A 91 20.65 -26.99 3.70
CA ASP A 91 21.20 -28.31 3.39
C ASP A 91 21.36 -28.55 1.87
N ALA A 92 21.27 -27.50 1.05
CA ALA A 92 21.38 -27.64 -0.40
C ALA A 92 22.85 -27.69 -0.85
N ASP A 93 23.18 -28.66 -1.70
CA ASP A 93 24.52 -28.77 -2.28
C ASP A 93 24.79 -27.69 -3.35
N TRP A 94 23.76 -27.23 -4.07
CA TRP A 94 23.80 -26.19 -5.12
C TRP A 94 22.42 -25.62 -5.45
#